data_AF-A0A1U7DMA0-F1
#
_entry.id   AF-A0A1U7DMA0-F1
#
_cell.length_a   1.000
_cell.length_b   1.000
_cell.length_c   1.000
_cell.angle_alpha   90.00
_cell.angle_beta   90.00
_cell.angle_gamma   90.00
#
_symmetry.space_group_name_H-M   'P 1'
#
loop_
_entity.id
_entity.type
_entity.pdbx_description
1 polymer ?
#
loop_
_entity_poly.entity_id
_entity_poly.type
_entity_poly.pdbx_seq_one_letter_code
_entity_poly.pdbx_strand_id
1 'polypeptide(L)'
;MTHASKTGLFLALGLAAGCDGPGRTTAFVEGIAPIVSRSRDSVGEAGLILRPEGAAPDSCWTRDVEPAIIESVTEQVVVQPPEIGSDGGVRAPGIYHTETHQRIVRPRRESWFQIPCPDQMTPAFVASLQRALQARGLYTGAVTGQMDVETRRAVRRFQTQRGAETAEITLDGARALGLSPDDFGPRPGAEG
;
A
#
# COMPACT_ATOMS: atom_id res chain seq x y z
N MET A 1 2.62 33.43 -47.75
CA MET A 1 2.74 34.86 -47.40
C MET A 1 3.32 34.95 -45.99
N THR A 2 4.62 35.22 -45.93
CA THR A 2 5.44 35.40 -44.74
C THR A 2 5.22 36.79 -44.17
N HIS A 3 4.85 36.90 -42.89
CA HIS A 3 4.96 38.16 -42.14
C HIS A 3 5.80 37.93 -40.88
N ALA A 4 6.93 38.63 -40.90
CA ALA A 4 7.92 38.78 -39.87
C ALA A 4 7.58 39.97 -38.95
N SER A 5 8.44 40.18 -37.95
CA SER A 5 8.54 41.36 -37.08
C SER A 5 7.64 41.29 -35.83
N LYS A 6 8.08 41.61 -34.61
CA LYS A 6 9.11 42.60 -34.26
C LYS A 6 9.57 42.42 -32.80
N THR A 7 10.87 42.50 -32.62
CA THR A 7 11.63 42.60 -31.36
C THR A 7 11.21 43.84 -30.54
N GLY A 8 11.15 43.72 -29.21
CA GLY A 8 10.91 44.84 -28.30
C GLY A 8 11.53 44.60 -26.92
N LEU A 9 12.80 44.97 -26.79
CA LEU A 9 13.57 45.07 -25.55
C LEU A 9 13.21 46.38 -24.85
N PHE A 10 12.79 46.35 -23.58
CA PHE A 10 12.67 47.54 -22.73
C PHE A 10 13.47 47.35 -21.44
N LEU A 11 14.41 48.27 -21.23
CA LEU A 11 15.32 48.38 -20.09
C LEU A 11 14.90 49.58 -19.24
N ALA A 12 14.87 49.36 -17.92
CA ALA A 12 15.12 50.26 -16.79
C ALA A 12 14.28 51.56 -16.62
N LEU A 13 13.72 51.73 -15.40
CA LEU A 13 14.09 52.84 -14.51
C LEU A 13 13.55 52.59 -13.10
N GLY A 14 14.42 52.69 -12.09
CA GLY A 14 14.05 52.68 -10.68
C GLY A 14 13.69 54.07 -10.16
N LEU A 15 12.91 54.12 -9.09
CA LEU A 15 12.77 55.28 -8.20
C LEU A 15 12.53 54.75 -6.77
N ALA A 16 13.46 55.10 -5.89
CA ALA A 16 13.36 54.91 -4.46
C ALA A 16 12.49 56.00 -3.85
N ALA A 17 11.63 55.62 -2.90
CA ALA A 17 11.06 56.53 -1.92
C ALA A 17 11.12 55.82 -0.57
N GLY A 18 12.00 56.32 0.30
CA GLY A 18 12.05 55.93 1.70
C GLY A 18 10.95 56.63 2.50
N CYS A 19 10.39 55.92 3.46
CA CYS A 19 9.70 56.52 4.61
C CYS A 19 10.35 55.96 5.87
N ASP A 20 11.08 56.85 6.54
CA ASP A 20 11.66 56.69 7.86
C ASP A 20 10.54 56.81 8.91
N GLY A 21 10.45 55.88 9.84
CA GLY A 21 9.44 55.85 10.90
C GLY A 21 10.08 55.50 12.25
N PRO A 22 9.94 56.33 13.30
CA PRO A 22 10.60 56.10 14.57
C PRO A 22 9.77 55.24 15.52
N GLY A 23 10.45 54.38 16.27
CA GLY A 23 10.14 54.18 17.69
C GLY A 23 9.46 52.88 18.11
N ARG A 24 10.28 51.92 18.55
CA ARG A 24 10.13 51.12 19.78
C ARG A 24 8.81 50.35 20.00
N THR A 25 8.88 49.04 19.81
CA THR A 25 8.73 48.09 20.92
C THR A 25 9.34 46.75 20.53
N THR A 26 10.54 46.47 21.05
CA THR A 26 11.14 45.13 21.05
C THR A 26 10.39 44.29 22.08
N ALA A 27 9.30 43.66 21.67
CA ALA A 27 8.83 42.45 22.32
C ALA A 27 9.63 41.29 21.73
N PHE A 28 10.73 40.98 22.40
CA PHE A 28 11.53 39.79 22.18
C PHE A 28 10.63 38.58 22.53
N VAL A 29 9.95 38.00 21.54
CA VAL A 29 9.39 36.65 21.69
C VAL A 29 10.54 35.69 21.48
N GLU A 30 11.23 35.41 22.57
CA GLU A 30 12.03 34.21 22.73
C GLU A 30 11.18 32.98 22.36
N GLY A 31 11.66 32.25 21.36
CA GLY A 31 11.49 30.80 21.30
C GLY A 31 10.08 30.26 21.17
N ILE A 32 9.49 30.37 19.97
CA ILE A 32 8.57 29.32 19.50
C ILE A 32 9.32 28.54 18.42
N ALA A 33 10.09 27.54 18.85
CA ALA A 33 10.55 26.51 17.94
C ALA A 33 9.30 25.88 17.27
N PRO A 34 9.33 25.52 15.98
CA PRO A 34 8.26 24.72 15.42
C PRO A 34 8.20 23.44 16.25
N ILE A 35 7.07 23.21 16.92
CA ILE A 35 6.76 21.90 17.47
C ILE A 35 6.60 21.00 16.24
N VAL A 36 7.70 20.40 15.79
CA VAL A 36 7.65 19.20 14.96
C VAL A 36 7.08 18.14 15.86
N SER A 37 5.76 18.11 15.93
CA SER A 37 4.99 16.94 16.32
C SER A 37 5.31 15.87 15.28
N ARG A 38 6.43 15.18 15.45
CA ARG A 38 6.44 13.76 15.12
C ARG A 38 5.53 13.15 16.15
N SER A 39 4.24 13.07 15.83
CA SER A 39 3.42 11.97 16.28
C SER A 39 4.18 10.72 15.83
N ARG A 40 5.05 10.22 16.71
CA ARG A 40 5.35 8.80 16.74
C ARG A 40 4.00 8.21 17.07
N ASP A 41 3.25 7.86 16.03
CA ASP A 41 2.15 6.94 16.14
C ASP A 41 2.69 5.83 17.01
N SER A 42 2.12 5.76 18.21
CA SER A 42 2.34 4.67 19.12
C SER A 42 1.96 3.43 18.32
N VAL A 43 2.96 2.74 17.78
CA VAL A 43 2.79 1.35 17.36
C VAL A 43 2.48 0.66 18.67
N GLY A 44 1.17 0.55 18.93
CA GLY A 44 0.62 -0.10 20.09
C GLY A 44 1.32 -1.43 20.21
N GLU A 45 2.00 -1.57 21.33
CA GLU A 45 2.72 -2.75 21.77
C GLU A 45 1.71 -3.89 21.88
N ALA A 46 1.57 -4.63 20.78
CA ALA A 46 0.97 -5.94 20.75
C ALA A 46 1.87 -6.80 19.86
N GLY A 47 3.03 -7.15 20.40
CA GLY A 47 3.77 -8.36 20.04
C GLY A 47 2.99 -9.62 20.40
N LEU A 48 1.69 -9.66 20.07
CA LEU A 48 0.87 -10.85 20.09
C LEU A 48 1.13 -11.54 18.75
N ILE A 49 1.77 -12.69 18.85
CA ILE A 49 1.98 -13.69 17.80
C ILE A 49 0.93 -13.51 16.69
N LEU A 50 1.36 -13.00 15.53
CA LEU A 50 0.47 -12.85 14.37
C LEU A 50 0.12 -14.26 13.87
N ARG A 51 -0.95 -14.82 14.42
CA ARG A 51 -1.48 -16.13 14.07
C ARG A 51 -2.99 -16.08 14.00
N PRO A 52 -3.63 -16.86 13.10
CA PRO A 52 -5.07 -17.02 13.16
C PRO A 52 -5.48 -17.72 14.46
N GLU A 53 -6.72 -17.48 14.87
CA GLU A 53 -7.33 -18.16 16.00
C GLU A 53 -7.28 -19.69 15.82
N GLY A 54 -6.90 -20.42 16.87
CA GLY A 54 -6.78 -21.88 16.85
C GLY A 54 -5.50 -22.43 16.21
N ALA A 55 -4.57 -21.59 15.74
CA ALA A 55 -3.28 -22.08 15.25
C ALA A 55 -2.42 -22.69 16.38
N ALA A 56 -1.65 -23.73 16.06
CA ALA A 56 -0.77 -24.42 17.02
C ALA A 56 0.27 -23.48 17.65
N PRO A 57 0.56 -23.59 18.97
CA PRO A 57 1.35 -22.64 19.77
C PRO A 57 2.73 -22.30 19.19
N ASP A 58 3.37 -23.23 18.49
CA ASP A 58 4.72 -23.00 17.95
C ASP A 58 4.75 -22.92 16.42
N SER A 59 3.59 -22.82 15.77
CA SER A 59 3.52 -22.62 14.32
C SER A 59 3.81 -21.17 13.94
N CYS A 60 4.52 -20.97 12.83
CA CYS A 60 4.85 -19.64 12.30
C CYS A 60 3.92 -19.26 11.14
N TRP A 61 3.44 -18.03 11.16
CA TRP A 61 2.47 -17.54 10.19
C TRP A 61 2.80 -16.13 9.73
N THR A 62 2.32 -15.80 8.53
CA THR A 62 2.31 -14.45 7.99
C THR A 62 0.87 -14.05 7.67
N ARG A 63 0.56 -12.76 7.87
CA ARG A 63 -0.73 -12.16 7.50
C ARG A 63 -0.56 -11.33 6.25
N ASP A 64 -1.33 -11.64 5.24
CA ASP A 64 -1.51 -10.81 4.06
C ASP A 64 -2.83 -10.03 4.17
N VAL A 65 -2.78 -8.74 3.83
CA VAL A 65 -3.93 -7.85 3.95
C VAL A 65 -4.17 -7.17 2.62
N GLU A 66 -5.22 -7.61 1.93
CA GLU A 66 -5.71 -6.94 0.74
C GLU A 66 -6.59 -5.75 1.16
N PRO A 67 -6.21 -4.50 0.80
CA PRO A 67 -6.95 -3.32 1.23
C PRO A 67 -8.31 -3.21 0.54
N ALA A 68 -9.24 -2.53 1.20
CA ALA A 68 -10.53 -2.20 0.60
C ALA A 68 -10.36 -1.20 -0.56
N ILE A 69 -11.16 -1.37 -1.62
CA ILE A 69 -11.35 -0.37 -2.67
C ILE A 69 -12.70 0.32 -2.43
N ILE A 70 -12.65 1.62 -2.23
CA ILE A 70 -13.81 2.48 -2.00
C ILE A 70 -13.89 3.46 -3.16
N GLU A 71 -15.09 3.61 -3.74
CA GLU A 71 -15.36 4.56 -4.81
C GLU A 71 -16.41 5.58 -4.37
N SER A 72 -16.26 6.81 -4.83
CA SER A 72 -17.29 7.84 -4.72
C SER A 72 -18.24 7.69 -5.90
N VAL A 73 -19.49 7.33 -5.63
CA VAL A 73 -20.53 7.17 -6.65
C VAL A 73 -21.44 8.37 -6.61
N THR A 74 -21.63 9.02 -7.75
CA THR A 74 -22.59 10.11 -7.94
C THR A 74 -23.75 9.59 -8.79
N GLU A 75 -24.97 9.70 -8.30
CA GLU A 75 -26.18 9.22 -8.96
C GLU A 75 -27.27 10.28 -8.99
N GLN A 76 -28.09 10.27 -10.04
CA GLN A 76 -29.28 11.12 -10.16
C GLN A 76 -30.47 10.33 -9.61
N VAL A 77 -30.93 10.70 -8.41
CA VAL A 77 -32.10 10.10 -7.78
C VAL A 77 -33.35 10.84 -8.27
N VAL A 78 -34.36 10.09 -8.71
CA VAL A 78 -35.65 10.66 -9.11
C VAL A 78 -36.41 11.07 -7.85
N VAL A 79 -36.60 12.37 -7.67
CA VAL A 79 -37.41 12.92 -6.57
C VAL A 79 -38.89 12.87 -6.94
N GLN A 80 -39.19 13.25 -8.19
CA GLN A 80 -40.52 13.19 -8.76
C GLN A 80 -40.42 12.69 -10.20
N PRO A 81 -41.16 11.64 -10.59
CA PRO A 81 -41.16 11.18 -11.97
C PRO A 81 -41.83 12.20 -12.90
N PRO A 82 -41.54 12.17 -14.21
CA PRO A 82 -42.25 13.02 -15.18
C PRO A 82 -43.74 12.69 -15.21
N GLU A 83 -44.57 13.71 -15.39
CA GLU A 83 -46.01 13.53 -15.61
C GLU A 83 -46.26 13.29 -17.10
N ILE A 84 -46.88 12.16 -17.43
CA ILE A 84 -47.20 11.76 -18.81
C ILE A 84 -48.70 11.82 -19.03
N GLY A 85 -49.13 12.48 -20.10
CA GLY A 85 -50.52 12.57 -20.53
C GLY A 85 -51.05 11.29 -21.17
N SER A 86 -52.37 11.17 -21.27
CA SER A 86 -53.03 10.02 -21.92
C SER A 86 -52.76 9.91 -23.43
N ASP A 87 -52.31 10.99 -24.04
CA ASP A 87 -51.82 11.09 -25.42
C ASP A 87 -50.34 10.67 -25.59
N GLY A 88 -49.67 10.31 -24.49
CA GLY A 88 -48.25 9.97 -24.45
C GLY A 88 -47.32 11.17 -24.40
N GLY A 89 -47.85 12.40 -24.37
CA GLY A 89 -47.05 13.62 -24.25
C GLY A 89 -46.56 13.87 -22.82
N VAL A 90 -45.35 14.44 -22.66
CA VAL A 90 -44.83 14.85 -21.34
C VAL A 90 -45.52 16.15 -20.92
N ARG A 91 -46.28 16.12 -19.83
CA ARG A 91 -46.98 17.29 -19.25
C ARG A 91 -46.11 18.07 -18.29
N ALA A 92 -45.27 17.39 -17.51
CA ALA A 92 -44.28 17.99 -16.64
C ALA A 92 -42.99 17.14 -16.64
N PRO A 93 -41.80 17.75 -16.68
CA PRO A 93 -40.55 17.02 -16.56
C PRO A 93 -40.39 16.46 -15.14
N GLY A 94 -39.65 15.35 -15.00
CA GLY A 94 -39.29 14.82 -13.69
C GLY A 94 -38.33 15.74 -12.94
N ILE A 95 -38.38 15.72 -11.61
CA ILE A 95 -37.44 16.40 -10.72
C ILE A 95 -36.43 15.38 -10.22
N TYR A 96 -35.15 15.72 -10.33
CA TYR A 96 -34.02 14.85 -9.96
C TYR A 96 -33.14 15.55 -8.93
N HIS A 97 -32.48 14.76 -8.08
CA HIS A 97 -31.47 15.21 -7.13
C HIS A 97 -30.17 14.45 -7.34
N THR A 98 -29.04 15.15 -7.24
CA THR A 98 -27.73 14.53 -7.34
C THR A 98 -27.28 14.09 -5.96
N GLU A 99 -27.16 12.79 -5.75
CA GLU A 99 -26.59 12.23 -4.53
C GLU A 99 -25.18 11.73 -4.78
N THR A 100 -24.28 11.96 -3.83
CA THR A 100 -22.91 11.40 -3.86
C THR A 100 -22.65 10.64 -2.57
N HIS A 101 -22.33 9.37 -2.69
CA HIS A 101 -22.06 8.51 -1.53
C HIS A 101 -20.84 7.62 -1.79
N GLN A 102 -20.22 7.14 -0.71
CA GLN A 102 -19.11 6.20 -0.78
C GLN A 102 -19.66 4.78 -0.90
N ARG A 103 -19.15 4.01 -1.86
CA ARG A 103 -19.50 2.60 -2.04
C ARG A 103 -18.25 1.74 -1.92
N ILE A 104 -18.30 0.74 -1.05
CA ILE A 104 -17.26 -0.28 -0.94
C ILE A 104 -17.40 -1.21 -2.14
N VAL A 105 -16.51 -1.09 -3.12
CA VAL A 105 -16.50 -1.95 -4.32
C VAL A 105 -15.85 -3.28 -4.01
N ARG A 106 -14.81 -3.26 -3.18
CA ARG A 106 -14.15 -4.48 -2.71
C ARG A 106 -13.83 -4.34 -1.22
N PRO A 107 -14.32 -5.25 -0.37
CA PRO A 107 -13.99 -5.20 1.04
C PRO A 107 -12.52 -5.55 1.27
N ARG A 108 -11.99 -5.10 2.42
CA ARG A 108 -10.70 -5.58 2.92
C ARG A 108 -10.78 -7.09 3.16
N ARG A 109 -9.74 -7.82 2.78
CA ARG A 109 -9.61 -9.26 3.05
C ARG A 109 -8.29 -9.53 3.74
N GLU A 110 -8.33 -10.35 4.79
CA GLU A 110 -7.13 -10.81 5.49
C GLU A 110 -6.96 -12.30 5.21
N SER A 111 -5.75 -12.69 4.82
CA SER A 111 -5.37 -14.08 4.59
C SER A 111 -4.21 -14.45 5.48
N TRP A 112 -4.28 -15.65 6.07
CA TRP A 112 -3.24 -16.19 6.93
C TRP A 112 -2.56 -17.36 6.24
N PHE A 113 -1.23 -17.36 6.23
CA PHE A 113 -0.45 -18.44 5.64
C PHE A 113 0.60 -18.95 6.62
N GLN A 114 0.74 -20.27 6.72
CA GLN A 114 1.87 -20.86 7.44
C GLN A 114 3.15 -20.62 6.65
N ILE A 115 4.22 -20.31 7.36
CA ILE A 115 5.56 -20.08 6.83
C ILE A 115 6.56 -20.98 7.58
N PRO A 116 7.73 -21.27 7.00
CA PRO A 116 8.84 -21.84 7.75
C PRO A 116 9.15 -20.99 8.97
N CYS A 117 9.43 -21.65 10.10
CA CYS A 117 9.86 -20.95 11.30
C CYS A 117 11.32 -20.45 11.19
N PRO A 118 11.74 -19.46 12.01
CA PRO A 118 13.08 -18.86 11.91
C PRO A 118 14.24 -19.87 12.00
N ASP A 119 14.08 -20.93 12.78
CA ASP A 119 15.03 -22.03 12.92
C ASP A 119 15.13 -22.91 11.67
N GLN A 120 14.03 -23.04 10.91
CA GLN A 120 14.00 -23.72 9.62
C GLN A 120 14.56 -22.86 8.47
N MET A 121 14.61 -21.53 8.65
CA MET A 121 15.14 -20.56 7.67
C MET A 121 16.68 -20.53 7.64
N THR A 122 17.29 -21.70 7.52
CA THR A 122 18.75 -21.85 7.48
C THR A 122 19.36 -21.37 6.16
N PRO A 123 20.66 -21.04 6.12
CA PRO A 123 21.32 -20.69 4.86
C PRO A 123 21.21 -21.77 3.78
N ALA A 124 21.18 -23.05 4.17
CA ALA A 124 21.00 -24.18 3.26
C ALA A 124 19.59 -24.23 2.64
N PHE A 125 18.56 -23.95 3.44
CA PHE A 125 17.19 -23.82 2.96
C PHE A 125 17.08 -22.64 1.98
N VAL A 126 17.59 -21.47 2.35
CA VAL A 126 17.54 -20.26 1.51
C VAL A 126 18.31 -20.46 0.21
N ALA A 127 19.47 -21.13 0.23
CA ALA A 127 20.22 -21.44 -0.98
C ALA A 127 19.42 -22.39 -1.91
N SER A 128 18.70 -23.35 -1.34
CA SER A 128 17.82 -24.24 -2.11
C SER A 128 16.62 -23.49 -2.69
N LEU A 129 16.04 -22.56 -1.93
CA LEU A 129 14.99 -21.65 -2.37
C LEU A 129 15.46 -20.78 -3.55
N GLN A 130 16.64 -20.15 -3.44
CA GLN A 130 17.23 -19.35 -4.50
C GLN A 130 17.45 -20.15 -5.79
N ARG A 131 17.97 -21.38 -5.69
CA ARG A 131 18.10 -22.28 -6.85
C ARG A 131 16.76 -22.63 -7.48
N ALA A 132 15.76 -22.94 -6.66
CA ALA A 132 14.43 -23.29 -7.14
C ALA A 132 13.73 -22.11 -7.84
N LEU A 133 13.96 -20.88 -7.36
CA LEU A 133 13.46 -19.65 -7.98
C LEU A 133 14.23 -19.30 -9.27
N GLN A 134 15.55 -19.53 -9.31
CA GLN A 134 16.38 -19.41 -10.52
C GLN A 134 15.91 -20.35 -11.63
N ALA A 135 15.66 -21.61 -11.31
CA ALA A 135 15.18 -22.61 -12.26
C ALA A 135 13.84 -22.22 -12.92
N ARG A 136 13.06 -21.36 -12.26
CA ARG A 136 11.79 -20.80 -12.76
C ARG A 136 11.93 -19.42 -13.39
N GLY A 137 13.15 -18.89 -13.49
CA GLY A 137 13.42 -17.57 -14.06
C GLY A 137 12.97 -16.39 -13.18
N LEU A 138 12.69 -16.62 -11.89
CA LEU A 138 12.17 -15.59 -10.97
C LEU A 138 13.25 -14.89 -10.15
N TYR A 139 14.44 -15.50 -10.07
CA TYR A 139 15.62 -14.99 -9.38
C TYR A 139 16.84 -15.06 -10.30
N THR A 140 17.63 -14.00 -10.37
CA THR A 140 18.82 -13.88 -11.25
C THR A 140 20.10 -13.56 -10.47
N GLY A 141 20.00 -13.34 -9.16
CA GLY A 141 21.16 -13.08 -8.30
C GLY A 141 21.98 -14.33 -8.00
N ALA A 142 23.09 -14.19 -7.29
CA ALA A 142 23.89 -15.33 -6.84
C ALA A 142 23.17 -16.14 -5.76
N VAL A 143 23.48 -17.44 -5.66
CA VAL A 143 22.98 -18.29 -4.58
C VAL A 143 23.83 -18.04 -3.33
N THR A 144 23.41 -17.10 -2.49
CA THR A 144 24.12 -16.65 -1.28
C THR A 144 23.69 -17.40 -0.02
N GLY A 145 22.52 -18.04 -0.04
CA GLY A 145 21.89 -18.57 1.18
C GLY A 145 21.39 -17.49 2.14
N GLN A 146 21.36 -16.23 1.70
CA GLN A 146 20.87 -15.11 2.51
C GLN A 146 19.51 -14.65 2.01
N MET A 147 18.56 -14.43 2.93
CA MET A 147 17.23 -13.90 2.60
C MET A 147 17.31 -12.37 2.40
N ASP A 148 17.93 -11.96 1.31
CA ASP A 148 18.14 -10.57 0.91
C ASP A 148 16.91 -9.97 0.20
N VAL A 149 17.02 -8.69 -0.17
CA VAL A 149 15.93 -7.95 -0.84
C VAL A 149 15.55 -8.56 -2.18
N GLU A 150 16.54 -9.01 -2.97
CA GLU A 150 16.30 -9.60 -4.29
C GLU A 150 15.64 -10.98 -4.17
N THR A 151 16.04 -11.80 -3.19
CA THR A 151 15.41 -13.08 -2.88
C THR A 151 13.97 -12.87 -2.43
N ARG A 152 13.69 -11.92 -1.53
CA ARG A 152 12.32 -11.58 -1.11
C ARG A 152 11.45 -11.08 -2.26
N ARG A 153 12.02 -10.27 -3.17
CA ARG A 153 11.33 -9.85 -4.41
C ARG A 153 10.96 -11.05 -5.28
N ALA A 154 11.89 -11.99 -5.46
CA ALA A 154 11.65 -13.21 -6.22
C ALA A 154 10.57 -14.09 -5.57
N VAL A 155 10.61 -14.26 -4.24
CA VAL A 155 9.56 -14.95 -3.47
C VAL A 155 8.21 -14.28 -3.67
N ARG A 156 8.11 -12.96 -3.52
CA ARG A 156 6.84 -12.24 -3.74
C ARG A 156 6.30 -12.48 -5.14
N ARG A 157 7.14 -12.35 -6.18
CA ARG A 157 6.72 -12.64 -7.57
C ARG A 157 6.20 -14.06 -7.74
N PHE A 158 6.88 -15.04 -7.14
CA PHE A 158 6.46 -16.44 -7.16
C PHE A 158 5.09 -16.63 -6.48
N GLN A 159 4.87 -15.98 -5.34
CA GLN A 159 3.65 -16.13 -4.55
C GLN A 159 2.46 -15.36 -5.10
N THR A 160 2.67 -14.19 -5.69
CA THR A 160 1.57 -13.41 -6.30
C THR A 160 0.93 -14.19 -7.45
N GLN A 161 1.72 -14.94 -8.23
CA GLN A 161 1.19 -15.83 -9.27
C GLN A 161 0.32 -16.97 -8.71
N ARG A 162 0.41 -17.23 -7.40
CA ARG A 162 -0.34 -18.26 -6.67
C ARG A 162 -1.41 -17.65 -5.75
N GLY A 163 -1.66 -16.35 -5.85
CA GLY A 163 -2.70 -15.66 -5.08
C GLY A 163 -2.32 -15.25 -3.65
N ALA A 164 -1.02 -15.23 -3.30
CA ALA A 164 -0.53 -14.71 -2.03
C ALA A 164 0.35 -13.47 -2.27
N GLU A 165 0.02 -12.32 -1.70
CA GLU A 165 0.75 -11.06 -1.93
C GLU A 165 1.90 -10.82 -0.94
N THR A 166 2.41 -11.88 -0.32
CA THR A 166 3.49 -11.83 0.68
C THR A 166 4.89 -12.12 0.09
N ALA A 167 5.91 -11.52 0.71
CA ALA A 167 7.33 -11.81 0.43
C ALA A 167 7.92 -12.90 1.34
N GLU A 168 7.16 -13.37 2.33
CA GLU A 168 7.53 -14.49 3.20
C GLU A 168 7.09 -15.80 2.54
N ILE A 169 8.02 -16.72 2.30
CA ILE A 169 7.72 -17.98 1.61
C ILE A 169 6.74 -18.80 2.45
N THR A 170 5.57 -19.13 1.90
CA THR A 170 4.58 -19.99 2.54
C THR A 170 5.00 -21.46 2.48
N LEU A 171 4.53 -22.29 3.42
CA LEU A 171 4.79 -23.73 3.39
C LEU A 171 4.29 -24.36 2.08
N ASP A 172 3.12 -23.95 1.59
CA ASP A 172 2.60 -24.41 0.31
C ASP A 172 3.43 -23.92 -0.88
N GLY A 173 3.96 -22.69 -0.79
CA GLY A 173 4.92 -22.16 -1.76
C GLY A 173 6.22 -22.97 -1.78
N ALA A 174 6.79 -23.28 -0.62
CA ALA A 174 7.99 -24.10 -0.50
C ALA A 174 7.77 -25.50 -1.09
N ARG A 175 6.65 -26.16 -0.76
CA ARG A 175 6.27 -27.46 -1.33
C ARG A 175 6.13 -27.41 -2.86
N ALA A 176 5.53 -26.35 -3.40
CA ALA A 176 5.41 -26.15 -4.85
C ALA A 176 6.77 -25.92 -5.54
N LEU A 177 7.78 -25.50 -4.80
CA LEU A 177 9.17 -25.42 -5.26
C LEU A 177 9.93 -26.75 -5.10
N GLY A 178 9.32 -27.77 -4.49
CA GLY A 178 9.94 -29.05 -4.16
C GLY A 178 10.79 -28.99 -2.88
N LEU A 179 10.49 -28.07 -1.97
CA LEU A 179 11.23 -27.85 -0.73
C LEU A 179 10.37 -28.22 0.48
N SER A 180 10.99 -28.91 1.44
CA SER A 180 10.42 -29.18 2.76
C SER A 180 11.29 -28.48 3.80
N PRO A 181 10.79 -27.45 4.50
CA PRO A 181 11.55 -26.78 5.56
C PRO A 181 11.96 -27.71 6.71
N ASP A 182 11.18 -28.76 6.92
CA ASP A 182 11.42 -29.78 7.96
C ASP A 182 12.70 -30.59 7.70
N ASP A 183 13.19 -30.61 6.45
CA ASP A 183 14.47 -31.26 6.09
C ASP A 183 15.69 -30.42 6.53
N PHE A 184 15.48 -29.15 6.90
CA PHE A 184 16.52 -28.18 7.24
C PHE A 184 16.50 -27.73 8.71
N GLY A 185 15.48 -28.14 9.47
CA GLY A 185 15.33 -27.82 10.89
C GLY A 185 14.10 -28.51 11.47
N PRO A 186 14.07 -28.76 12.78
CA PRO A 186 12.94 -29.41 13.43
C PRO A 186 11.66 -28.58 13.24
N ARG A 187 10.52 -29.24 13.06
CA ARG A 187 9.23 -28.54 13.09
C ARG A 187 8.88 -28.23 14.55
N PRO A 188 8.71 -26.95 14.93
CA PRO A 188 8.27 -26.62 16.27
C PRO A 188 6.84 -27.12 16.52
N GLY A 189 6.63 -27.78 17.68
CA GLY A 189 5.35 -28.37 18.09
C GLY A 189 5.02 -29.75 17.51
N ALA A 190 5.98 -30.45 16.89
CA ALA A 190 5.80 -31.83 16.39
C ALA A 190 6.01 -32.93 17.47
N GLU A 191 6.19 -32.55 18.73
CA GLU A 191 6.24 -33.49 19.86
C GLU A 191 4.82 -33.77 20.35
N GLY A 192 4.23 -34.87 19.85
CA GLY A 192 2.89 -35.35 20.24
C GLY A 192 2.53 -36.67 19.58
#